data_AF-A0A257JTM7-F1
#
_entry.id   AF-A0A257JTM7-F1
#
_cell.length_a   1.000
_cell.length_b   1.000
_cell.length_c   1.000
_cell.angle_alpha   90.00
_cell.angle_beta   90.00
_cell.angle_gamma   90.00
#
_symmetry.space_group_name_H-M   'P 1'
#
loop_
_entity.id
_entity.type
_entity.pdbx_description
1 polymer ?
#
loop_
_entity_poly.entity_id
_entity_poly.type
_entity_poly.pdbx_seq_one_letter_code
_entity_poly.pdbx_strand_id
1 'polypeptide(L)' 'MAAHKTKTFKSGNSQAVRLPKALAFPEGTELEIVRNGDVVTMRPAKLPFHEMLQRLRELPAPDYVEVRDTEELPDRPGL' A
#
# COMPACT_ATOMS: atom_id res chain seq x y z
N MET A 1 9.29 18.24 -8.93
CA MET A 1 8.39 17.17 -9.43
C MET A 1 8.32 17.28 -10.94
N ALA A 2 8.63 16.21 -11.68
CA ALA A 2 8.53 16.23 -13.14
C ALA A 2 7.11 15.85 -13.57
N ALA A 3 6.40 16.76 -14.23
CA ALA A 3 5.07 16.49 -14.76
C ALA A 3 5.18 15.94 -16.19
N HIS A 4 4.63 14.76 -16.44
CA HIS A 4 4.55 14.18 -17.79
C HIS A 4 3.14 14.40 -18.37
N LYS A 5 3.06 15.04 -19.53
CA LYS A 5 1.80 15.19 -20.27
C LYS A 5 1.58 13.96 -21.16
N THR A 6 0.41 13.36 -21.07
CA THR A 6 -0.01 12.22 -21.91
C THR A 6 -1.46 12.43 -22.35
N LYS A 7 -1.92 11.67 -23.34
CA LYS A 7 -3.32 11.68 -23.80
C LYS A 7 -3.95 10.32 -23.52
N THR A 8 -5.23 10.33 -23.18
CA THR A 8 -6.01 9.09 -23.02
C THR A 8 -6.23 8.43 -24.37
N PHE A 9 -6.29 7.10 -24.38
CA PHE A 9 -6.66 6.30 -25.55
C PHE A 9 -7.61 5.17 -25.14
N LYS A 10 -8.17 4.46 -26.13
CA LYS A 10 -9.00 3.27 -25.90
C LYS A 10 -8.15 2.01 -26.02
N SER A 11 -8.29 1.10 -25.06
CA SER A 11 -7.74 -0.26 -25.12
C SER A 11 -8.89 -1.24 -24.93
N GLY A 12 -9.32 -1.87 -26.03
CA GLY A 12 -10.60 -2.59 -26.08
C GLY A 12 -11.77 -1.67 -25.70
N ASN A 13 -12.57 -2.11 -24.72
CA ASN A 13 -13.72 -1.34 -24.23
C ASN A 13 -13.35 -0.28 -23.17
N SER A 14 -12.10 -0.28 -22.69
CA SER A 14 -11.65 0.57 -21.58
C SER A 14 -10.89 1.81 -22.05
N GLN A 15 -10.89 2.86 -21.21
CA GLN A 15 -10.00 4.00 -21.39
C GLN A 15 -8.67 3.73 -20.66
N ALA A 16 -7.57 4.13 -21.27
CA ALA A 16 -6.23 3.94 -20.74
C ALA A 16 -5.38 5.21 -20.89
N VAL A 17 -4.33 5.30 -20.06
CA VAL A 17 -3.27 6.31 -20.15
C VAL A 17 -1.93 5.62 -20.29
N ARG A 18 -1.02 6.20 -21.08
CA ARG A 18 0.33 5.68 -21.22
C ARG A 18 1.20 6.17 -20.07
N LEU A 19 1.76 5.26 -19.28
CA LEU A 19 2.75 5.56 -18.26
C LEU A 19 4.17 5.51 -18.87
N PRO A 20 4.97 6.58 -18.75
CA PRO A 20 6.40 6.53 -19.05
C PRO A 20 7.13 5.51 -18.17
N LYS A 21 8.24 4.94 -18.66
CA LYS A 21 9.03 3.92 -17.93
C LYS A 21 9.42 4.35 -16.52
N ALA A 22 9.73 5.63 -16.32
CA ALA A 22 10.07 6.19 -15.01
C ALA A 22 8.91 6.20 -13.99
N LEU A 23 7.66 6.07 -14.45
CA LEU A 23 6.44 6.07 -13.62
C LEU A 23 5.70 4.72 -13.66
N ALA A 24 6.23 3.73 -14.38
CA ALA A 24 5.58 2.44 -14.55
C ALA A 24 5.75 1.58 -13.28
N PHE A 25 4.72 0.80 -12.96
CA PHE A 25 4.79 -0.24 -11.93
C PHE A 25 5.36 -1.54 -12.51
N PRO A 26 5.96 -2.42 -11.68
CA PRO A 26 6.33 -3.77 -12.11
C PRO A 26 5.14 -4.51 -12.71
N GLU A 27 5.40 -5.39 -13.67
CA GLU A 27 4.37 -6.23 -14.27
C GLU A 27 3.67 -7.09 -13.20
N GLY A 28 2.35 -7.23 -13.29
CA GLY A 28 1.54 -7.97 -12.32
C GLY A 28 1.22 -7.20 -11.02
N THR A 29 1.65 -5.94 -10.87
CA THR A 29 1.27 -5.13 -9.71
C THR A 29 -0.22 -4.81 -9.74
N GLU A 30 -0.97 -5.25 -8.72
CA GLU A 30 -2.35 -4.80 -8.51
C GLU A 30 -2.38 -3.35 -8.05
N LEU A 31 -3.27 -2.54 -8.63
CA LEU A 31 -3.36 -1.11 -8.37
C LEU A 31 -4.77 -0.73 -7.93
N GLU A 32 -4.85 0.11 -6.91
CA GLU A 32 -6.06 0.80 -6.52
C GLU A 32 -6.10 2.17 -7.21
N ILE A 33 -7.25 2.49 -7.81
CA ILE A 33 -7.50 3.77 -8.50
C ILE A 33 -8.62 4.51 -7.78
N VAL A 34 -8.32 5.71 -7.26
CA VAL A 34 -9.31 6.56 -6.57
C VAL A 34 -9.43 7.89 -7.31
N ARG A 35 -10.65 8.32 -7.58
CA ARG A 35 -10.94 9.61 -8.22
C ARG A 35 -11.59 10.58 -7.23
N ASN A 36 -10.96 11.74 -7.05
CA ASN A 36 -11.48 12.85 -6.27
C ASN A 36 -11.57 14.08 -7.18
N GLY A 37 -12.76 14.33 -7.74
CA GLY A 37 -12.97 15.38 -8.74
C GLY A 37 -12.11 15.17 -9.99
N ASP A 38 -11.18 16.10 -10.23
CA ASP A 38 -10.27 16.09 -11.38
C ASP A 38 -8.95 15.37 -11.10
N VAL A 39 -8.74 14.88 -9.88
CA VAL A 39 -7.53 14.17 -9.48
C VAL A 39 -7.80 12.67 -9.44
N VAL A 40 -7.02 11.91 -10.22
CA VAL A 40 -6.98 10.46 -10.15
C VAL A 40 -5.68 10.06 -9.47
N THR A 41 -5.79 9.32 -8.37
CA THR A 41 -4.66 8.77 -7.64
C THR A 41 -4.58 7.27 -7.88
N MET A 42 -3.41 6.80 -8.32
CA MET A 42 -3.10 5.39 -8.50
C MET A 42 -2.02 4.99 -7.50
N ARG A 43 -2.24 3.89 -6.79
CA ARG A 43 -1.28 3.34 -5.82
C ARG A 43 -1.30 1.81 -5.84
N PRO A 44 -0.20 1.13 -5.48
CA PRO A 44 -0.22 -0.31 -5.26
C PRO A 44 -1.36 -0.68 -4.31
N ALA A 45 -2.15 -1.68 -4.71
CA ALA A 45 -3.15 -2.27 -3.85
C ALA A 45 -2.40 -2.85 -2.64
N LYS A 46 -2.55 -2.21 -1.50
CA LYS A 46 -2.17 -2.82 -0.22
C LYS A 46 -3.29 -3.76 0.15
N LEU A 47 -2.98 -4.86 0.85
CA LEU A 47 -4.00 -5.61 1.57
C LEU A 47 -4.87 -4.59 2.31
N PRO A 48 -6.16 -4.48 1.96
CA PRO A 48 -7.00 -3.49 2.60
C PRO A 48 -6.96 -3.80 4.09
N PHE A 49 -6.75 -2.77 4.92
CA PHE A 49 -6.66 -2.93 6.36
C PHE A 49 -7.83 -3.75 6.93
N HIS A 50 -8.99 -3.63 6.28
CA HIS A 50 -10.17 -4.47 6.51
C HIS A 50 -9.90 -5.98 6.31
N GLU A 51 -9.29 -6.41 5.20
CA GLU A 51 -8.99 -7.82 4.95
C GLU A 51 -7.93 -8.35 5.92
N MET A 52 -6.90 -7.54 6.21
CA MET A 52 -5.92 -7.88 7.25
C MET A 52 -6.61 -8.08 8.62
N LEU A 53 -7.51 -7.18 9.01
CA LEU A 53 -8.29 -7.30 10.23
C LEU A 53 -9.23 -8.51 10.22
N GLN A 54 -9.86 -8.83 9.09
CA GLN A 54 -10.68 -10.03 8.96
C GLN A 54 -9.86 -11.29 9.21
N ARG A 55 -8.70 -11.42 8.56
CA ARG A 55 -7.78 -12.55 8.79
C ARG A 55 -7.31 -12.62 10.24
N LEU A 56 -7.05 -11.47 10.88
CA LEU A 56 -6.67 -11.44 12.30
C LEU A 56 -7.81 -11.94 13.21
N ARG A 57 -9.07 -11.65 12.87
CA ARG A 57 -10.27 -12.10 13.63
C ARG A 57 -10.60 -13.58 13.42
N GLU A 58 -10.14 -14.19 12.34
CA GLU A 58 -10.27 -15.62 12.10
C GLU A 58 -9.34 -16.45 13.00
N LEU A 59 -8.25 -15.84 13.49
CA LEU A 59 -7.35 -16.47 14.44
C LEU A 59 -7.97 -16.50 15.86
N PRO A 60 -7.64 -17.52 16.69
CA PRO A 60 -8.03 -17.52 18.09
C PRO A 60 -7.55 -16.26 18.80
N ALA A 61 -8.43 -15.64 19.59
CA ALA A 61 -8.02 -14.57 20.47
C ALA A 61 -7.08 -15.13 21.56
N PRO A 62 -5.98 -14.43 21.89
CA PRO A 62 -5.16 -14.82 23.01
C PRO A 62 -5.93 -14.61 24.32
N ASP A 63 -5.68 -15.47 25.31
CA ASP A 63 -6.32 -15.36 26.64
C ASP A 63 -5.89 -14.09 27.40
N TYR A 64 -4.79 -13.46 26.98
CA TYR A 64 -4.20 -12.28 27.59
C TYR A 64 -3.47 -11.41 26.56
N VAL A 65 -3.57 -10.08 26.71
CA VAL A 65 -2.79 -9.11 25.94
C VAL A 65 -1.56 -8.74 26.76
N GLU A 66 -0.38 -9.11 26.25
CA GLU A 66 0.89 -8.86 26.92
C GLU A 66 1.14 -7.36 27.17
N VAL A 67 1.58 -7.03 28.39
CA VAL A 67 2.02 -5.67 28.73
C VAL A 67 3.48 -5.55 28.34
N ARG A 68 3.79 -4.55 27.52
CA ARG A 68 5.14 -4.30 27.03
C ARG A 68 6.09 -3.98 28.18
N ASP A 69 7.22 -4.68 28.24
CA ASP A 69 8.33 -4.35 29.14
C ASP A 69 8.84 -2.93 28.87
N THR A 70 8.91 -2.11 29.91
CA THR A 70 9.41 -0.73 29.86
C THR A 70 10.78 -0.58 30.53
N GLU A 71 11.38 -1.68 30.95
CA GLU A 71 12.68 -1.67 31.62
C GLU A 71 13.77 -1.21 30.63
N GLU A 72 14.57 -0.23 31.05
CA GLU A 72 15.74 0.18 30.28
C GLU A 72 16.82 -0.89 30.39
N LEU A 73 17.40 -1.26 29.24
CA LEU A 73 18.52 -2.18 29.23
C LEU A 73 19.73 -1.50 29.91
N PRO A 74 20.39 -2.16 30.87
CA PRO A 74 21.53 -1.57 31.54
C PRO A 74 22.72 -1.45 30.59
N ASP A 75 23.52 -0.40 30.79
CA ASP A 75 24.79 -0.25 30.10
C ASP A 75 25.72 -1.43 30.39
N ARG A 76 26.33 -1.99 29.34
CA ARG A 76 27.29 -3.08 29.44
C ARG A 76 28.71 -2.51 29.48
N PRO A 77 29.42 -2.57 30.61
CA PRO A 77 30.80 -2.10 30.65
C PRO A 77 31.71 -2.99 29.81
N GLY A 78 32.55 -2.39 28.94
CA GLY A 78 33.57 -3.09 28.16
C GLY A 78 33.30 -3.26 26.66
N LEU A 79 32.34 -2.53 26.09
CA LEU A 79 32.13 -2.32 24.65
C LEU A 79 32.21 -0.82 24.31
#